data_AF-A0A8S4DAM8-F1
#
_entry.id   AF-A0A8S4DAM8-F1
#
_cell.length_a   1.000
_cell.length_b   1.000
_cell.length_c   1.000
_cell.angle_alpha   90.00
_cell.angle_beta   90.00
_cell.angle_gamma   90.00
#
_symmetry.space_group_name_H-M   'P 1'
#
loop_
_entity.id
_entity.type
_entity.pdbx_description
1 polymer ?
#
loop_
_entity_poly.entity_id
_entity_poly.type
_entity_poly.pdbx_seq_one_letter_code
_entity_poly.pdbx_strand_id
1 'polypeptide(L)'
;MNVIYFGPTHFFLRLDAETLLHLLQYTRKSRITVSRTLLIWDIMTDGKTAAFLQAREFLALGELLNFVPEEDLYHVNFGSQTVLNFFANHDIHLSKRKYGILASAYRRYYGSTWYFNKSRLNNLGYLLCGFPSSDLAKIQPKVLAAINIEALMKLSKCTRKQTRVSHHNITHSHY
;
A
#
# COMPACT_ATOMS: atom_id res chain seq x y z
N MET A 1 -11.42 1.06 -35.10
CA MET A 1 -11.90 2.39 -35.52
C MET A 1 -11.38 3.40 -34.52
N ASN A 2 -10.33 4.15 -34.86
CA ASN A 2 -9.76 5.15 -33.97
C ASN A 2 -10.45 6.48 -34.28
N VAL A 3 -11.24 6.96 -33.33
CA VAL A 3 -11.83 8.30 -33.41
C VAL A 3 -10.76 9.29 -32.95
N ILE A 4 -10.23 10.08 -33.88
CA ILE A 4 -9.36 11.22 -33.58
C ILE A 4 -10.28 12.45 -33.55
N TYR A 5 -10.36 13.12 -32.41
CA TYR A 5 -11.24 14.26 -32.20
C TYR A 5 -10.42 15.55 -32.11
N PHE A 6 -10.83 16.57 -32.88
CA PHE A 6 -10.25 17.91 -32.87
C PHE A 6 -11.23 18.86 -32.17
N GLY A 7 -11.13 18.98 -30.85
CA GLY A 7 -11.96 19.91 -30.07
C GLY A 7 -11.35 20.19 -28.68
N PRO A 8 -11.80 21.25 -27.98
CA PRO A 8 -11.27 21.60 -26.67
C PRO A 8 -11.55 20.51 -25.63
N THR A 9 -10.53 20.09 -24.89
CA THR A 9 -10.56 18.93 -23.96
C THR A 9 -11.57 19.03 -22.82
N HIS A 10 -12.19 20.19 -22.59
CA HIS A 10 -13.18 20.42 -21.52
C HIS A 10 -14.61 19.99 -21.87
N PHE A 11 -14.90 19.61 -23.13
CA PHE A 11 -16.24 19.17 -23.57
C PHE A 11 -16.50 17.65 -23.45
N PHE A 12 -15.49 16.83 -23.21
CA PHE A 12 -15.69 15.42 -22.89
C PHE A 12 -15.99 15.31 -21.39
N LEU A 13 -17.28 15.16 -21.03
CA LEU A 13 -17.79 14.71 -19.72
C LEU A 13 -16.68 14.57 -18.66
N ARG A 14 -16.33 15.69 -18.00
CA ARG A 14 -15.43 15.64 -16.85
C ARG A 14 -16.16 14.91 -15.74
N LEU A 15 -16.00 13.60 -15.69
CA LEU A 15 -16.29 12.82 -14.50
C LEU A 15 -15.35 13.35 -13.42
N ASP A 16 -15.93 14.00 -12.41
CA ASP A 16 -15.20 14.42 -11.23
C ASP A 16 -14.67 13.19 -10.48
N ALA A 17 -13.72 13.43 -9.56
CA ALA A 17 -13.09 12.34 -8.81
C ALA A 17 -14.11 11.52 -8.00
N GLU A 18 -15.18 12.13 -7.49
CA GLU A 18 -16.19 11.44 -6.69
C GLU A 18 -17.05 10.51 -7.56
N THR A 19 -17.47 10.97 -8.74
CA THR A 19 -18.16 10.12 -9.72
C THR A 19 -17.28 8.95 -10.17
N LEU A 20 -15.98 9.18 -10.41
CA LEU A 20 -15.04 8.11 -10.77
C LEU A 20 -14.88 7.07 -9.65
N LEU A 21 -14.76 7.53 -8.40
CA LEU A 21 -14.68 6.65 -7.22
C LEU A 21 -15.93 5.78 -7.10
N HIS A 22 -17.11 6.36 -7.28
CA HIS A 22 -18.38 5.63 -7.27
C HIS A 22 -18.41 4.56 -8.37
N LEU A 23 -18.03 4.90 -9.61
CA LEU A 23 -17.94 3.93 -10.70
C LEU A 23 -16.95 2.81 -10.39
N LEU A 24 -15.80 3.13 -9.80
CA LEU A 24 -14.78 2.15 -9.45
C LEU A 24 -15.26 1.13 -8.42
N GLN A 25 -16.10 1.53 -7.47
CA GLN A 25 -16.64 0.62 -6.45
C GLN A 25 -17.43 -0.55 -7.08
N TYR A 26 -18.15 -0.30 -8.17
CA TYR A 26 -19.00 -1.30 -8.84
C TYR A 26 -18.36 -1.92 -10.09
N THR A 27 -17.18 -1.45 -10.50
CA THR A 27 -16.49 -1.95 -11.69
C THR A 27 -15.54 -3.09 -11.35
N ARG A 28 -15.60 -4.20 -12.12
CA ARG A 28 -14.62 -5.28 -12.03
C ARG A 28 -13.22 -4.79 -12.43
N LYS A 29 -12.27 -4.80 -11.49
CA LYS A 29 -10.91 -4.25 -11.67
C LYS A 29 -10.16 -4.85 -12.86
N SER A 30 -10.32 -6.15 -13.11
CA SER A 30 -9.69 -6.86 -14.24
C SER A 30 -10.10 -6.36 -15.63
N ARG A 31 -11.19 -5.58 -15.74
CA ARG A 31 -11.64 -4.99 -17.02
C ARG A 31 -11.10 -3.58 -17.26
N ILE A 32 -10.43 -2.99 -16.27
CA ILE A 32 -9.87 -1.64 -16.38
C ILE A 32 -8.47 -1.76 -16.97
N THR A 33 -8.24 -1.07 -18.09
CA THR A 33 -6.93 -1.06 -18.74
C THR A 33 -5.94 -0.19 -17.96
N VAL A 34 -4.65 -0.50 -18.09
CA VAL A 34 -3.57 0.28 -17.46
C VAL A 34 -3.69 1.78 -17.76
N SER A 35 -3.92 2.14 -19.03
CA SER A 35 -4.07 3.55 -19.43
C SER A 35 -5.25 4.24 -18.74
N ARG A 36 -6.36 3.52 -18.50
CA ARG A 36 -7.51 4.07 -17.74
C ARG A 36 -7.17 4.22 -16.26
N THR A 37 -6.44 3.27 -15.69
CA THR A 37 -5.97 3.39 -14.30
C THR A 37 -5.08 4.61 -14.10
N LEU A 38 -4.14 4.87 -15.02
CA LEU A 38 -3.28 6.04 -14.97
C LEU A 38 -4.09 7.34 -15.11
N LEU A 39 -5.05 7.40 -16.04
CA LEU A 39 -5.93 8.57 -16.18
C LEU A 39 -6.76 8.82 -14.92
N ILE A 40 -7.34 7.77 -14.34
CA ILE A 40 -8.10 7.86 -13.08
C ILE A 40 -7.19 8.36 -11.96
N TRP A 41 -5.97 7.85 -11.88
CA TRP A 41 -4.98 8.26 -10.90
C TRP A 41 -4.65 9.76 -11.03
N ASP A 42 -4.41 10.24 -12.24
CA ASP A 42 -4.14 11.66 -12.51
C ASP A 42 -5.32 12.55 -12.11
N ILE A 43 -6.55 12.14 -12.43
CA ILE A 43 -7.77 12.87 -12.05
C ILE A 43 -7.94 12.91 -10.53
N MET A 44 -7.72 11.78 -9.85
CA MET A 44 -7.87 11.70 -8.39
C MET A 44 -6.79 12.47 -7.64
N THR A 45 -5.57 12.52 -8.17
CA THR A 45 -4.45 13.25 -7.57
C THR A 45 -4.37 14.71 -8.03
N ASP A 46 -5.26 15.14 -8.93
CA ASP A 46 -5.22 16.46 -9.59
C ASP A 46 -3.83 16.74 -10.21
N GLY A 47 -3.17 15.67 -10.69
CA GLY A 47 -1.80 15.69 -11.23
C GLY A 47 -0.69 16.04 -10.23
N LYS A 48 -0.96 16.03 -8.91
CA LYS A 48 0.00 16.44 -7.88
C LYS A 48 0.75 15.24 -7.29
N THR A 49 0.17 14.58 -6.28
CA THR A 49 0.80 13.44 -5.61
C THR A 49 -0.23 12.58 -4.86
N ALA A 50 0.14 11.34 -4.51
CA ALA A 50 -0.64 10.49 -3.62
C ALA A 50 -0.78 11.04 -2.18
N ALA A 51 -0.07 12.11 -1.81
CA ALA A 51 -0.05 12.64 -0.44
C ALA A 51 -1.41 13.22 -0.01
N PHE A 52 -2.26 13.60 -0.97
CA PHE A 52 -3.57 14.21 -0.73
C PHE A 52 -4.73 13.21 -0.73
N LEU A 53 -4.47 11.95 -1.12
CA LEU A 53 -5.50 10.92 -1.13
C LEU A 53 -5.77 10.42 0.29
N GLN A 54 -7.04 10.12 0.58
CA GLN A 54 -7.48 9.52 1.83
C GLN A 54 -7.61 8.00 1.66
N ALA A 55 -7.90 7.31 2.76
CA ALA A 55 -8.05 5.85 2.78
C ALA A 55 -9.14 5.35 1.80
N ARG A 56 -10.24 6.12 1.62
CA ARG A 56 -11.34 5.74 0.73
C ARG A 56 -10.92 5.72 -0.74
N GLU A 57 -10.06 6.64 -1.15
CA GLU A 57 -9.55 6.73 -2.52
C GLU A 57 -8.67 5.51 -2.83
N PHE A 58 -7.78 5.14 -1.91
CA PHE A 58 -6.96 3.95 -2.06
C PHE A 58 -7.79 2.65 -2.05
N LEU A 59 -8.84 2.58 -1.21
CA LEU A 59 -9.75 1.44 -1.18
C LEU A 59 -10.50 1.28 -2.51
N ALA A 60 -10.97 2.38 -3.09
CA ALA A 60 -11.66 2.36 -4.37
C ALA A 60 -10.75 1.90 -5.51
N LEU A 61 -9.45 2.24 -5.48
CA LEU A 61 -8.48 1.75 -6.47
C LEU A 61 -8.11 0.28 -6.25
N GLY A 62 -7.83 -0.12 -5.00
CA GLY A 62 -7.47 -1.48 -4.63
C GLY A 62 -6.30 -2.02 -5.45
N GLU A 63 -6.49 -3.18 -6.10
CA GLU A 63 -5.46 -3.83 -6.93
C GLU A 63 -4.95 -2.99 -8.10
N LEU A 64 -5.72 -1.97 -8.53
CA LEU A 64 -5.30 -1.06 -9.60
C LEU A 64 -4.05 -0.25 -9.21
N LEU A 65 -3.77 -0.10 -7.91
CA LEU A 65 -2.54 0.54 -7.43
C LEU A 65 -1.27 -0.18 -7.91
N ASN A 66 -1.37 -1.43 -8.39
CA ASN A 66 -0.26 -2.10 -9.06
C ASN A 66 0.21 -1.41 -10.34
N PHE A 67 -0.67 -0.64 -10.99
CA PHE A 67 -0.37 0.04 -12.25
C PHE A 67 0.05 1.50 -12.08
N VAL A 68 -0.16 2.06 -10.89
CA VAL A 68 0.21 3.45 -10.55
C VAL A 68 1.74 3.59 -10.49
N PRO A 69 2.36 4.71 -10.89
CA PRO A 69 3.80 4.93 -10.77
C PRO A 69 4.35 4.71 -9.35
N GLU A 70 5.59 4.26 -9.26
CA GLU A 70 6.22 4.00 -7.95
C GLU A 70 6.61 5.29 -7.24
N GLU A 71 7.02 6.30 -8.02
CA GLU A 71 7.32 7.64 -7.53
C GLU A 71 6.10 8.22 -6.80
N ASP A 72 4.91 8.09 -7.38
CA ASP A 72 3.69 8.63 -6.78
C ASP A 72 3.31 7.89 -5.49
N LEU A 73 3.39 6.56 -5.49
CA LEU A 73 3.11 5.76 -4.30
C LEU A 73 4.12 6.00 -3.18
N TYR A 74 5.35 6.39 -3.52
CA TYR A 74 6.33 6.81 -2.52
C TYR A 74 5.89 8.08 -1.77
N HIS A 75 4.98 8.88 -2.34
CA HIS A 75 4.44 10.09 -1.72
C HIS A 75 3.20 9.88 -0.86
N VAL A 76 2.69 8.64 -0.71
CA VAL A 76 1.56 8.32 0.17
C VAL A 76 1.76 8.91 1.57
N ASN A 77 0.74 9.59 2.10
CA ASN A 77 0.80 10.26 3.39
C ASN A 77 0.52 9.30 4.55
N PHE A 78 1.54 8.57 4.98
CA PHE A 78 1.47 7.72 6.16
C PHE A 78 1.39 8.47 7.49
N GLY A 79 1.56 9.80 7.50
CA GLY A 79 1.25 10.62 8.68
C GLY A 79 -0.25 10.63 9.03
N SER A 80 -1.11 10.32 8.05
CA SER A 80 -2.53 10.07 8.29
C SER A 80 -2.75 8.64 8.80
N GLN A 81 -3.23 8.51 10.04
CA GLN A 81 -3.47 7.20 10.65
C GLN A 81 -4.51 6.39 9.89
N THR A 82 -5.47 7.03 9.21
CA THR A 82 -6.48 6.33 8.40
C THR A 82 -5.86 5.67 7.17
N VAL A 83 -4.92 6.35 6.50
CA VAL A 83 -4.17 5.81 5.36
C VAL A 83 -3.26 4.67 5.80
N LEU A 84 -2.55 4.83 6.91
CA LEU A 84 -1.74 3.76 7.48
C LEU A 84 -2.58 2.53 7.82
N ASN A 85 -3.69 2.71 8.54
CA ASN A 85 -4.60 1.63 8.92
C ASN A 85 -5.20 0.92 7.70
N PHE A 86 -5.47 1.65 6.61
CA PHE A 86 -5.94 1.07 5.37
C PHE A 86 -4.93 0.05 4.82
N PHE A 87 -3.68 0.47 4.57
CA PHE A 87 -2.66 -0.40 3.99
C PHE A 87 -2.19 -1.49 4.96
N ALA A 88 -2.29 -1.28 6.27
CA ALA A 88 -1.96 -2.28 7.27
C ALA A 88 -2.99 -3.42 7.36
N ASN A 89 -4.28 -3.12 7.13
CA ASN A 89 -5.36 -4.07 7.41
C ASN A 89 -6.06 -4.64 6.18
N HIS A 90 -5.90 -4.02 5.00
CA HIS A 90 -6.53 -4.50 3.78
C HIS A 90 -5.53 -5.24 2.89
N ASP A 91 -5.87 -6.49 2.55
CA ASP A 91 -5.16 -7.27 1.54
C ASP A 91 -5.66 -6.86 0.15
N ILE A 92 -4.96 -5.89 -0.45
CA ILE A 92 -5.29 -5.35 -1.79
C ILE A 92 -4.43 -6.00 -2.89
N HIS A 93 -3.84 -7.17 -2.60
CA HIS A 93 -3.03 -7.98 -3.51
C HIS A 93 -2.01 -7.18 -4.35
N LEU A 94 -1.30 -6.25 -3.69
CA LEU A 94 -0.23 -5.53 -4.36
C LEU A 94 0.97 -6.44 -4.61
N SER A 95 1.68 -6.15 -5.70
CA SER A 95 2.95 -6.78 -5.99
C SER A 95 3.96 -6.46 -4.89
N LYS A 96 4.92 -7.36 -4.68
CA LYS A 96 5.97 -7.21 -3.67
C LYS A 96 6.74 -5.89 -3.83
N ARG A 97 6.97 -5.49 -5.08
CA ARG A 97 7.65 -4.23 -5.41
C ARG A 97 6.86 -3.03 -4.88
N LYS A 98 5.54 -3.01 -5.09
CA LYS A 98 4.65 -1.95 -4.60
C LYS A 98 4.59 -1.90 -3.07
N TYR A 99 4.50 -3.05 -2.40
CA TYR A 99 4.65 -3.09 -0.95
C TYR A 99 6.01 -2.55 -0.48
N GLY A 100 7.09 -2.82 -1.20
CA GLY A 100 8.42 -2.26 -0.91
C GLY A 100 8.47 -0.73 -1.01
N ILE A 101 7.80 -0.15 -2.01
CA ILE A 101 7.64 1.30 -2.14
C ILE A 101 6.84 1.87 -0.96
N LEU A 102 5.72 1.24 -0.59
CA LEU A 102 4.91 1.66 0.55
C LEU A 102 5.67 1.56 1.88
N ALA A 103 6.46 0.50 2.08
CA ALA A 103 7.33 0.38 3.25
C ALA A 103 8.39 1.49 3.29
N SER A 104 8.94 1.87 2.13
CA SER A 104 9.88 2.98 2.01
C SER A 104 9.22 4.33 2.32
N ALA A 105 8.00 4.54 1.83
CA ALA A 105 7.20 5.71 2.17
C ALA A 105 6.88 5.76 3.68
N TYR A 106 6.55 4.64 4.31
CA TYR A 106 6.35 4.57 5.77
C TYR A 106 7.61 5.01 6.54
N ARG A 107 8.80 4.53 6.12
CA ARG A 107 10.07 4.90 6.73
C ARG A 107 10.37 6.40 6.65
N ARG A 108 9.89 7.09 5.62
CA ARG A 108 10.03 8.55 5.50
C ARG A 108 9.36 9.28 6.67
N TYR A 109 8.23 8.76 7.18
CA TYR A 109 7.48 9.39 8.27
C TYR A 109 7.94 8.96 9.65
N TYR A 110 8.16 7.66 9.85
CA TYR A 110 8.38 7.08 11.18
C TYR A 110 9.82 6.62 11.42
N GLY A 111 10.67 6.80 10.41
CA GLY A 111 12.04 6.33 10.41
C GLY A 111 12.08 4.82 10.58
N SER A 112 12.97 4.39 11.45
CA SER A 112 13.32 3.00 11.60
C SER A 112 13.00 2.45 13.00
N THR A 113 12.51 3.29 13.90
CA THR A 113 12.16 2.94 15.30
C THR A 113 11.11 1.82 15.48
N TRP A 114 10.43 1.40 14.43
CA TRP A 114 9.38 0.38 14.48
C TRP A 114 9.88 -1.00 14.90
N TYR A 115 11.14 -1.36 14.65
CA TYR A 115 11.71 -2.65 15.09
C TYR A 115 11.92 -2.77 16.60
N PHE A 116 11.84 -1.66 17.34
CA PHE A 116 11.97 -1.62 18.80
C PHE A 116 10.65 -1.33 19.53
N ASN A 117 9.57 -1.08 18.80
CA ASN A 117 8.29 -0.67 19.38
C ASN A 117 7.17 -1.62 18.94
N LYS A 118 6.66 -2.40 19.91
CA LYS A 118 5.56 -3.36 19.72
C LYS A 118 4.32 -2.72 19.08
N SER A 119 3.90 -1.57 19.58
CA SER A 119 2.70 -0.90 19.08
C SER A 119 2.86 -0.52 17.61
N ARG A 120 4.01 0.05 17.24
CA ARG A 120 4.31 0.39 15.84
C ARG A 120 4.40 -0.84 14.95
N LEU A 121 5.02 -1.92 15.43
CA LEU A 121 5.16 -3.16 14.68
C LEU A 121 3.80 -3.81 14.39
N ASN A 122 2.92 -3.88 15.40
CA ASN A 122 1.56 -4.41 15.23
C ASN A 122 0.72 -3.58 14.25
N ASN A 123 0.94 -2.25 14.22
CA ASN A 123 0.23 -1.34 13.32
C ASN A 123 0.68 -1.44 11.85
N LEU A 124 1.77 -2.15 11.54
CA LEU A 124 2.24 -2.30 10.16
C LEU A 124 1.46 -3.34 9.36
N GLY A 125 0.95 -4.41 10.00
CA GLY A 125 0.13 -5.43 9.34
C GLY A 125 0.69 -5.91 7.98
N TYR A 126 -0.09 -5.77 6.90
CA TYR A 126 0.35 -6.16 5.55
C TYR A 126 1.55 -5.38 5.01
N LEU A 127 1.82 -4.15 5.50
CA LEU A 127 3.02 -3.39 5.10
C LEU A 127 4.31 -4.10 5.52
N LEU A 128 4.26 -5.01 6.50
CA LEU A 128 5.42 -5.83 6.88
C LEU A 128 6.00 -6.62 5.70
N CYS A 129 5.15 -7.00 4.72
CA CYS A 129 5.60 -7.70 3.52
C CYS A 129 6.48 -6.86 2.60
N GLY A 130 6.43 -5.53 2.73
CA GLY A 130 7.24 -4.59 1.97
C GLY A 130 8.66 -4.43 2.49
N PHE A 131 8.92 -4.77 3.76
CA PHE A 131 10.25 -4.61 4.33
C PHE A 131 11.18 -5.74 3.90
N PRO A 132 12.47 -5.45 3.61
CA PRO A 132 13.43 -6.48 3.28
C PRO A 132 13.67 -7.38 4.49
N SER A 133 14.01 -8.65 4.24
CA SER A 133 14.25 -9.63 5.30
C SER A 133 15.37 -9.21 6.25
N SER A 134 16.37 -8.44 5.77
CA SER A 134 17.43 -7.87 6.61
C SER A 134 16.92 -6.87 7.64
N ASP A 135 15.80 -6.19 7.38
CA ASP A 135 15.19 -5.28 8.35
C ASP A 135 14.26 -6.02 9.32
N LEU A 136 13.54 -7.04 8.84
CA LEU A 136 12.75 -7.92 9.71
C LEU A 136 13.64 -8.66 10.71
N ALA A 137 14.88 -9.01 10.33
CA ALA A 137 15.85 -9.64 11.21
C ALA A 137 16.25 -8.76 12.42
N LYS A 138 16.08 -7.43 12.33
CA LYS A 138 16.42 -6.47 13.40
C LYS A 138 15.34 -6.34 14.46
N ILE A 139 14.16 -6.95 14.27
CA ILE A 139 13.09 -6.94 15.25
C ILE A 139 13.59 -7.64 16.52
N GLN A 140 13.56 -6.92 17.64
CA GLN A 140 14.02 -7.49 18.91
C GLN A 140 13.15 -8.68 19.32
N PRO A 141 13.73 -9.76 19.86
CA PRO A 141 12.98 -10.95 20.22
C PRO A 141 11.83 -10.69 21.21
N LYS A 142 12.04 -9.80 22.20
CA LYS A 142 10.99 -9.35 23.14
C LYS A 142 9.81 -8.63 22.47
N VAL A 143 10.05 -7.95 21.35
CA VAL A 143 9.02 -7.25 20.57
C VAL A 143 8.26 -8.27 19.72
N LEU A 144 8.98 -9.22 19.13
CA LEU A 144 8.45 -10.32 18.32
C LEU A 144 7.53 -11.25 19.14
N ALA A 145 7.94 -11.63 20.34
CA ALA A 145 7.15 -12.42 21.28
C ALA A 145 5.84 -11.73 21.69
N ALA A 146 5.78 -10.41 21.54
CA ALA A 146 4.65 -9.60 21.93
C ALA A 146 3.76 -9.19 20.73
N ILE A 147 4.05 -9.68 19.52
CA ILE A 147 3.21 -9.48 18.33
C ILE A 147 1.90 -10.24 18.49
N ASN A 148 0.79 -9.65 18.08
CA ASN A 148 -0.50 -10.33 18.10
C ASN A 148 -0.59 -11.41 17.00
N ILE A 149 -1.42 -12.43 17.23
CA ILE A 149 -1.64 -13.53 16.26
C ILE A 149 -2.06 -12.96 14.89
N GLU A 150 -2.82 -11.87 14.88
CA GLU A 150 -3.29 -11.22 13.65
C GLU A 150 -2.14 -10.68 12.78
N ALA A 151 -1.15 -10.00 13.36
CA ALA A 151 0.02 -9.54 12.63
C ALA A 151 0.92 -10.71 12.19
N LEU A 152 1.00 -11.78 12.97
CA LEU A 152 1.68 -13.02 12.56
C LEU A 152 0.99 -13.69 11.36
N MET A 153 -0.35 -13.72 11.33
CA MET A 153 -1.10 -14.22 10.17
C MET A 153 -0.92 -13.35 8.92
N LYS A 154 -0.78 -12.02 9.08
CA LYS A 154 -0.45 -11.12 7.97
C LYS A 154 0.98 -11.33 7.47
N LEU A 155 1.93 -11.57 8.38
CA LEU A 155 3.33 -11.91 8.06
C LEU A 155 3.47 -13.26 7.33
N SER A 156 2.63 -14.25 7.64
CA SER A 156 2.69 -15.56 6.98
C SER A 156 2.27 -15.50 5.50
N LYS A 157 1.51 -14.47 5.12
CA LYS A 157 1.19 -14.15 3.71
C LYS A 157 2.33 -13.45 2.95
N CYS A 158 3.37 -12.99 3.65
CA CYS A 158 4.58 -12.48 3.01
C CYS A 158 5.41 -13.63 2.39
N THR A 159 6.52 -13.33 1.73
CA THR A 159 7.32 -14.38 1.07
C THR A 159 7.90 -15.40 2.04
N ARG A 160 8.01 -16.68 1.64
CA ARG A 160 8.61 -17.76 2.43
C ARG A 160 9.97 -17.40 3.07
N LYS A 161 10.78 -16.55 2.44
CA LYS A 161 12.06 -16.05 2.99
C LYS A 161 11.84 -15.07 4.16
N GLN A 162 10.91 -14.11 4.03
CA GLN A 162 10.55 -13.19 5.11
C GLN A 162 9.90 -13.95 6.27
N THR A 163 9.01 -14.90 5.97
CA THR A 163 8.37 -15.77 6.97
C THR A 163 9.41 -16.62 7.72
N ARG A 164 10.40 -17.18 7.03
CA ARG A 164 11.50 -17.95 7.66
C ARG A 164 12.38 -17.11 8.59
N VAL A 165 12.75 -15.89 8.19
CA VAL A 165 13.56 -15.01 9.05
C VAL A 165 12.81 -14.62 10.31
N SER A 166 11.52 -14.30 10.20
CA SER A 166 10.67 -14.04 11.37
C SER A 166 10.51 -15.27 12.26
N HIS A 167 10.30 -16.48 11.69
CA HIS A 167 10.22 -17.71 12.48
C HIS A 167 11.53 -18.13 13.12
N HIS A 168 12.66 -17.95 12.45
CA HIS A 168 13.99 -18.25 13.00
C HIS A 168 14.29 -17.36 14.23
N ASN A 169 13.93 -16.08 14.15
CA ASN A 169 14.00 -15.17 15.29
C ASN A 169 13.06 -15.58 16.43
N ILE A 170 11.88 -16.17 16.15
CA ILE A 170 10.97 -16.72 17.17
C ILE A 170 11.59 -17.95 17.84
N THR A 171 12.14 -18.89 17.07
CA THR A 171 12.61 -20.18 17.61
C THR A 171 13.95 -20.09 18.34
N HIS A 172 14.80 -19.09 18.03
CA HIS A 172 16.09 -18.90 18.71
C HIS A 172 16.08 -17.80 19.78
N SER A 173 14.94 -17.15 20.02
CA SER A 173 14.73 -16.21 21.14
C SER A 173 14.65 -16.89 22.52
N HIS A 174 14.60 -18.22 22.57
CA HIS A 174 14.35 -19.00 23.79
C HIS A 174 15.63 -19.55 24.45
N TYR A 175 16.80 -19.04 24.09
CA TYR A 175 18.07 -19.29 24.77
C TYR A 175 18.70 -18.00 25.26
#